data_AF-A0A396LAC1-F1
#
_entry.id   AF-A0A396LAC1-F1
#
_cell.length_a   1.000
_cell.length_b   1.000
_cell.length_c   1.000
_cell.angle_alpha   90.00
_cell.angle_beta   90.00
_cell.angle_gamma   90.00
#
_symmetry.space_group_name_H-M   'P 1'
#
loop_
_entity.id
_entity.type
_entity.pdbx_description
1 polymer ?
#
loop_
_entity_poly.entity_id
_entity_poly.type
_entity_poly.pdbx_seq_one_letter_code
_entity_poly.pdbx_strand_id
1 'polypeptide(L)'
;MEKLYEWVRQIAYVMVLISVIMQLAAGKQYQKYIRLYTGIVLILFMLVPVFRIFGTDTTGFMTEAEKKYTEMVEQIETKSAELEEEDVEKSLEESEEEQTEAGRIEVGEIRIGR
;
A
#
# COMPACT_ATOMS: atom_id res chain seq x y z
N MET A 1 -19.43 10.95 1.68
CA MET A 1 -20.43 11.70 0.88
C MET A 1 -19.79 12.72 -0.06
N GLU A 2 -18.72 13.41 0.35
CA GLU A 2 -18.04 14.44 -0.46
C GLU A 2 -17.57 13.97 -1.86
N LYS A 3 -17.04 12.74 -1.96
CA LYS A 3 -16.57 12.17 -3.24
C LYS A 3 -17.65 12.07 -4.31
N LEU A 4 -18.89 11.76 -3.94
CA LEU A 4 -20.02 11.72 -4.87
C LEU A 4 -20.41 13.13 -5.31
N TYR A 5 -20.41 14.08 -4.37
CA TYR A 5 -20.75 15.46 -4.66
C TYR A 5 -19.74 16.11 -5.62
N GLU A 6 -18.45 15.87 -5.38
CA GLU A 6 -17.36 16.35 -6.23
C GLU A 6 -17.40 15.73 -7.63
N TRP A 7 -17.75 14.45 -7.72
CA TRP A 7 -17.96 13.77 -9.00
C TRP A 7 -19.15 14.32 -9.79
N VAL A 8 -20.31 14.53 -9.15
CA VAL A 8 -21.46 15.18 -9.78
C VAL A 8 -21.11 16.60 -10.22
N ARG A 9 -20.30 17.32 -9.43
CA ARG A 9 -19.80 18.66 -9.76
C ARG A 9 -18.92 18.64 -11.02
N GLN A 10 -18.06 17.63 -11.19
CA GLN A 10 -17.27 17.44 -12.42
C GLN A 10 -18.15 17.21 -13.65
N ILE A 11 -19.21 16.41 -13.55
CA ILE A 11 -20.18 16.24 -14.64
C ILE A 11 -20.87 17.55 -14.99
N ALA A 12 -21.30 18.30 -13.98
CA ALA A 12 -21.96 19.58 -14.18
C ALA A 12 -21.06 20.59 -14.94
N TYR A 13 -19.77 20.65 -14.62
CA TYR A 13 -18.82 21.49 -15.37
C TYR A 13 -18.74 21.09 -16.84
N VAL A 14 -18.67 19.78 -17.13
CA VAL A 14 -18.65 19.27 -18.51
C VAL A 14 -19.96 19.60 -19.24
N MET A 15 -21.12 19.51 -18.58
CA MET A 15 -22.41 19.89 -19.19
C MET A 15 -22.46 21.37 -19.56
N VAL A 16 -21.98 22.26 -18.69
CA VAL A 16 -21.92 23.70 -18.97
C VAL A 16 -20.97 23.98 -20.13
N LEU A 17 -19.79 23.35 -20.15
CA LEU A 17 -18.83 23.46 -21.26
C LEU A 17 -19.43 23.02 -22.59
N ILE A 18 -20.10 21.86 -22.61
CA ILE A 18 -20.78 21.34 -23.80
C ILE A 18 -21.86 22.31 -24.29
N SER A 19 -22.63 22.90 -23.37
CA SER A 19 -23.67 23.88 -23.72
C SER A 19 -23.07 25.10 -24.43
N VAL A 20 -21.97 25.63 -23.90
CA VAL A 20 -21.24 26.75 -24.52
C VAL A 20 -20.68 26.35 -25.89
N ILE A 21 -20.07 25.17 -26.01
CA ILE A 21 -19.58 24.64 -27.28
C ILE A 21 -20.73 24.47 -28.29
N MET A 22 -21.89 24.00 -27.86
CA MET A 22 -23.07 23.79 -28.69
C MET A 22 -23.63 25.12 -29.23
N GLN A 23 -23.52 26.19 -28.43
CA GLN A 23 -23.98 27.53 -28.78
C GLN A 23 -22.97 28.27 -29.68
N LEU A 24 -21.68 27.97 -29.52
CA LEU A 24 -20.60 28.42 -30.41
C LEU A 24 -20.56 27.65 -31.74
N ALA A 25 -21.02 26.40 -31.75
CA ALA A 25 -21.14 25.58 -32.95
C ALA A 25 -22.30 26.12 -33.84
N ALA A 26 -22.04 27.21 -34.54
CA ALA A 26 -22.97 27.89 -35.45
C ALA A 26 -23.40 27.05 -36.68
N GLY A 27 -22.96 25.79 -36.80
CA GLY A 27 -23.36 24.86 -37.84
C GLY A 27 -24.41 23.86 -37.35
N LYS A 28 -25.66 24.01 -37.79
CA LYS A 28 -26.77 23.05 -37.52
C LYS A 28 -26.40 21.59 -37.85
N GLN A 29 -25.48 21.38 -38.80
CA GLN A 29 -25.00 20.06 -39.20
C GLN A 29 -24.10 19.41 -38.14
N TYR A 30 -23.29 20.18 -37.40
CA TYR A 30 -22.36 19.67 -36.39
C TYR A 30 -23.02 19.38 -35.04
N GLN A 31 -24.14 20.03 -34.74
CA GLN A 31 -24.89 19.78 -33.49
C GLN A 31 -25.33 18.32 -33.33
N LYS A 32 -25.62 17.61 -34.42
CA LYS A 32 -25.99 16.19 -34.39
C LYS A 32 -24.83 15.32 -33.88
N TYR A 33 -23.63 15.56 -34.40
CA TYR A 33 -22.43 14.80 -34.03
C TYR A 33 -21.96 15.14 -32.62
N ILE A 34 -21.99 16.43 -32.25
CA ILE A 34 -21.63 16.88 -30.91
C ILE A 34 -22.57 16.27 -29.87
N ARG A 35 -23.89 16.27 -30.10
CA ARG A 35 -24.88 15.69 -29.18
C ARG A 35 -24.67 14.19 -28.96
N LEU A 36 -24.31 13.46 -30.01
CA LEU A 36 -24.10 12.03 -29.93
C LEU A 36 -22.79 11.71 -29.21
N TYR A 37 -21.73 12.45 -29.54
CA TYR A 37 -20.43 12.33 -28.89
C TYR A 37 -20.52 12.65 -27.40
N THR A 38 -21.23 13.71 -27.03
CA THR A 38 -21.40 14.10 -25.62
C THR A 38 -22.24 13.11 -24.84
N GLY A 39 -23.24 12.47 -25.47
CA GLY A 39 -23.97 11.35 -24.87
C GLY A 39 -23.06 10.15 -24.55
N ILE A 40 -22.16 9.80 -25.47
CA ILE A 40 -21.17 8.72 -25.25
C ILE A 40 -20.18 9.10 -24.15
N VAL A 41 -19.65 10.33 -24.18
CA VAL A 41 -18.75 10.84 -23.13
C VAL A 41 -19.44 10.85 -21.77
N LEU A 42 -20.72 11.22 -21.70
CA LEU A 42 -21.51 11.17 -20.47
C LEU A 42 -21.68 9.74 -19.95
N ILE A 43 -22.01 8.79 -20.82
CA ILE A 43 -22.11 7.38 -20.45
C ILE A 43 -20.76 6.89 -19.92
N LEU A 44 -19.64 7.25 -20.58
CA LEU A 44 -18.30 6.90 -20.13
C LEU A 44 -17.95 7.52 -18.77
N PHE A 45 -18.35 8.77 -18.52
CA PHE A 45 -18.17 9.44 -17.23
C PHE A 45 -19.04 8.83 -16.13
N MET A 46 -20.22 8.35 -16.50
CA MET A 46 -21.17 7.67 -15.61
C MET A 46 -20.77 6.21 -15.34
N LEU A 47 -19.90 5.61 -16.16
CA LEU A 47 -19.35 4.29 -15.85
C LEU A 47 -18.46 4.32 -14.59
N VAL A 48 -17.68 5.38 -14.37
CA VAL A 48 -16.80 5.50 -13.20
C VAL A 48 -17.52 5.33 -11.84
N PRO A 49 -18.60 6.06 -11.51
CA PRO A 49 -19.35 5.84 -10.27
C PRO A 49 -20.10 4.49 -10.28
N VAL A 50 -20.49 3.98 -11.45
CA VAL A 50 -21.20 2.71 -11.56
C VAL A 50 -20.23 1.60 -11.19
N PHE A 51 -19.03 1.58 -11.74
CA PHE A 51 -17.95 0.69 -11.31
C PHE A 51 -17.61 0.85 -9.82
N ARG A 52 -17.68 2.08 -9.29
CA ARG A 52 -17.49 2.35 -7.85
C ARG A 52 -18.60 1.73 -6.98
N ILE A 53 -19.87 1.85 -7.40
CA ILE A 53 -21.04 1.30 -6.69
C ILE A 53 -21.08 -0.22 -6.81
N PHE A 54 -20.69 -0.78 -7.96
CA PHE A 54 -20.63 -2.22 -8.22
C PHE A 54 -19.46 -2.92 -7.49
N GLY A 55 -18.74 -2.22 -6.60
CA GLY A 55 -17.76 -2.83 -5.70
C GLY A 55 -16.40 -3.13 -6.33
N THR A 56 -16.17 -2.74 -7.58
CA THR A 56 -14.83 -2.71 -8.17
C THR A 56 -14.13 -1.40 -7.78
N ASP A 57 -14.04 -1.16 -6.47
CA ASP A 57 -13.23 -0.09 -5.90
C ASP A 57 -11.75 -0.44 -6.10
N THR A 58 -11.27 -0.26 -7.33
CA THR A 58 -9.85 -0.31 -7.69
C THR A 58 -9.01 0.58 -6.78
N THR A 59 -9.60 1.66 -6.26
CA THR A 59 -8.97 2.57 -5.27
C THR A 59 -8.79 1.92 -3.88
N GLY A 60 -9.77 1.12 -3.42
CA GLY A 60 -9.69 0.43 -2.14
C GLY A 60 -8.67 -0.71 -2.17
N PHE A 61 -8.64 -1.45 -3.28
CA PHE A 61 -7.67 -2.51 -3.52
C PHE A 61 -6.22 -1.99 -3.52
N MET A 62 -5.96 -0.85 -4.17
CA MET A 62 -4.62 -0.25 -4.18
C MET A 62 -4.16 0.22 -2.80
N THR A 63 -5.08 0.80 -2.02
CA THR A 63 -4.77 1.30 -0.66
C THR A 63 -4.55 0.15 0.34
N GLU A 64 -5.33 -0.94 0.22
CA GLU A 64 -5.11 -2.15 1.02
C GLU A 64 -3.81 -2.86 0.65
N ALA A 65 -3.46 -2.91 -0.63
CA ALA A 65 -2.21 -3.49 -1.09
C ALA A 65 -0.99 -2.74 -0.53
N GLU A 66 -1.02 -1.41 -0.55
CA GLU A 66 0.05 -0.58 0.04
C GLU A 66 0.17 -0.79 1.55
N LYS A 67 -0.95 -0.78 2.29
CA LYS A 67 -0.94 -1.07 3.73
C LYS A 67 -0.34 -2.43 4.04
N LYS A 68 -0.77 -3.46 3.31
CA LYS A 68 -0.32 -4.84 3.53
C LYS A 68 1.15 -5.01 3.21
N TYR A 69 1.68 -4.26 2.24
CA TYR A 69 3.10 -4.23 1.94
C TYR A 69 3.91 -3.59 3.07
N THR A 70 3.46 -2.44 3.59
CA THR A 70 4.13 -1.76 4.72
C THR A 70 4.11 -2.61 5.99
N GLU A 71 2.97 -3.22 6.33
CA GLU A 71 2.85 -4.15 7.47
C GLU A 71 3.76 -5.38 7.31
N MET A 72 3.99 -5.84 6.07
CA MET A 72 4.91 -6.95 5.81
C MET A 72 6.37 -6.54 6.02
N VAL A 73 6.75 -5.32 5.59
CA VAL A 73 8.11 -4.79 5.79
C VAL A 73 8.40 -4.61 7.29
N GLU A 74 7.46 -4.04 8.03
CA GLU A 74 7.58 -3.86 9.48
C GLU A 74 7.76 -5.20 10.20
N GLN A 75 6.96 -6.21 9.85
CA GLN A 75 7.11 -7.56 10.43
C GLN A 75 8.43 -8.24 10.08
N ILE A 76 9.01 -7.94 8.91
CA ILE A 76 10.33 -8.46 8.54
C ILE A 76 11.40 -7.79 9.39
N GLU A 77 11.32 -6.46 9.57
CA GLU A 77 12.26 -5.68 10.37
C GLU A 77 12.25 -6.09 11.85
N THR A 78 11.05 -6.28 12.42
CA THR A 78 10.93 -6.74 13.82
C THR A 78 11.50 -8.14 14.00
N LYS A 79 11.16 -9.07 13.09
CA LYS A 79 11.70 -10.44 13.17
C LYS A 79 13.20 -10.48 12.95
N SER A 80 13.77 -9.62 12.11
CA SER A 80 15.22 -9.54 11.95
C SER A 80 15.90 -9.02 13.22
N ALA A 81 15.30 -8.03 13.90
CA ALA A 81 15.84 -7.50 15.14
C ALA A 81 15.77 -8.53 16.28
N GLU A 82 14.66 -9.27 16.41
CA GLU A 82 14.51 -10.36 17.38
C GLU A 82 15.55 -11.46 17.18
N LEU A 83 15.84 -11.82 15.92
CA LEU A 83 16.86 -12.83 15.60
C LEU A 83 18.28 -12.32 15.89
N GLU A 84 18.57 -11.03 15.65
CA GLU A 84 19.85 -10.44 16.03
C GLU A 84 20.03 -10.40 17.55
N GLU A 85 18.99 -10.09 18.32
CA GLU A 85 19.02 -10.13 19.78
C GLU A 85 19.22 -11.57 20.29
N GLU A 86 18.53 -12.56 19.71
CA GLU A 86 18.69 -13.98 20.05
C GLU A 86 20.11 -14.49 19.74
N ASP A 87 20.69 -14.11 18.60
CA ASP A 87 22.07 -14.47 18.23
C ASP A 87 23.11 -13.82 19.17
N VAL A 88 22.87 -12.58 19.59
CA VAL A 88 23.74 -11.88 20.56
C VAL A 88 23.63 -12.54 21.94
N GLU A 89 22.43 -12.84 22.42
CA GLU A 89 22.20 -13.49 23.72
C GLU A 89 22.87 -14.87 23.76
N LYS A 90 22.70 -15.67 22.72
CA LYS A 90 23.34 -16.99 22.60
C LYS A 90 24.87 -16.91 22.56
N SER A 91 25.42 -15.89 21.91
CA SER A 91 26.88 -15.66 21.88
C SER A 91 27.45 -15.27 23.24
N LEU A 92 26.66 -14.57 24.06
CA LEU A 92 27.03 -14.21 25.43
C LEU A 92 26.97 -15.43 26.35
N GLU A 93 25.95 -16.28 26.24
CA GLU A 93 25.84 -17.53 26.98
C GLU A 93 27.01 -18.49 26.66
N GLU A 94 27.36 -18.68 25.38
CA GLU A 94 28.53 -19.49 25.00
C GLU A 94 29.84 -18.94 25.58
N SER A 95 29.99 -17.62 25.65
CA SER A 95 31.18 -16.97 26.21
C SER A 95 31.29 -17.13 27.75
N GLU A 96 30.16 -17.21 28.46
CA GLU A 96 30.11 -17.45 29.90
C GLU A 96 30.36 -18.94 30.24
N GLU A 97 29.88 -19.86 29.41
CA GLU A 97 30.17 -21.29 29.51
C GLU A 97 31.67 -21.59 29.26
N GLU A 98 32.30 -20.95 28.28
CA GLU A 98 33.73 -21.11 28.01
C GLU A 98 34.62 -20.58 29.16
N GLN A 99 34.24 -19.48 29.82
CA GLN A 99 34.99 -18.94 30.97
C GLN A 99 34.87 -19.82 32.22
N THR A 100 33.72 -20.47 32.42
CA THR A 100 33.50 -21.37 33.56
C THR A 100 34.17 -22.74 33.37
N GLU A 101 34.34 -23.22 32.14
CA GLU A 101 35.19 -24.38 31.84
C GLU A 101 36.69 -24.06 31.96
N ALA A 102 37.16 -22.93 31.44
CA ALA A 102 38.58 -22.54 31.54
C ALA A 102 39.06 -22.35 32.99
N GLY A 103 38.21 -21.80 33.87
CA GLY A 103 38.50 -21.66 35.31
C GLY A 103 38.48 -22.97 36.11
N ARG A 104 37.96 -24.07 35.55
CA ARG A 104 37.96 -25.40 36.20
C ARG A 104 39.27 -26.17 35.99
N ILE A 105 40.07 -25.81 34.98
CA ILE A 105 41.35 -26.47 34.66
C ILE A 105 42.53 -25.70 35.28
N GLU A 106 42.47 -25.37 36.58
CA GLU A 106 43.66 -24.89 37.32
C GLU A 106 43.91 -25.65 38.64
N VAL A 107 43.09 -26.65 39.00
CA VAL A 107 43.28 -27.42 40.26
C VAL A 107 43.36 -28.93 40.01
N GLY A 108 44.38 -29.34 39.26
CA GLY A 108 44.94 -30.69 39.24
C GLY A 108 46.38 -30.56 38.76
N GLU A 109 47.42 -31.05 39.41
CA GLU A 109 47.60 -32.24 40.23
C GLU A 109 48.83 -32.01 41.12
N ILE A 110 48.91 -32.59 42.33
CA ILE A 110 50.16 -33.21 42.80
C ILE A 110 49.81 -34.39 43.74
N ARG A 111 49.86 -35.62 43.23
CA ARG A 111 50.08 -36.81 44.08
C ARG A 111 51.58 -37.14 44.07
N ILE A 112 52.27 -36.81 45.17
CA ILE A 112 53.63 -37.32 45.44
C ILE A 112 53.50 -38.75 45.94
N GLY A 113 54.00 -39.70 45.16
CA GLY A 113 54.18 -41.07 45.60
C GLY A 113 55.42 -41.23 46.47
N ARG A 114 55.25 -41.83 47.64
CA ARG A 114 56.16 -42.84 48.19
C ARG A 114 55.40 -43.78 49.10
#